data_AF-A0A2T4DA73-F1
#
_entry.id   AF-A0A2T4DA73-F1
#
_cell.length_a   1.000
_cell.length_b   1.000
_cell.length_c   1.000
_cell.angle_alpha   90.00
_cell.angle_beta   90.00
_cell.angle_gamma   90.00
#
_symmetry.space_group_name_H-M   'P 1'
#
loop_
_entity.id
_entity.type
_entity.pdbx_description
1 polymer ?
#
loop_
_entity_poly.entity_id
_entity_poly.type
_entity_poly.pdbx_seq_one_letter_code
_entity_poly.pdbx_strand_id
1 'polypeptide(L)'
;MRKLIFGLFIAVLPALGLAAGSTVPLDSFESDHSDKVSLQRGAALFTNYCMGCHSMEYARYKRVAEDLEIPDELYEENLIFTGAKIGELMKNSMNKSMAADWFGAPPPDLTLETRLRGEAWVYSYLRGFYKDESRPLCVNNVV
;
A
#
# COMPACT_ATOMS: atom_id res chain seq x y z
N MET A 1 3.38 47.59 -16.15
CA MET A 1 2.36 46.67 -16.69
C MET A 1 2.93 45.30 -17.08
N ARG A 2 4.00 45.20 -17.89
CA ARG A 2 4.58 43.90 -18.32
C ARG A 2 5.02 42.96 -17.18
N LYS A 3 5.58 43.51 -16.09
CA LYS A 3 5.98 42.73 -14.89
C LYS A 3 4.80 42.21 -14.07
N LEU A 4 3.67 42.93 -14.07
CA LEU A 4 2.43 42.53 -13.38
C LEU A 4 1.72 41.40 -14.13
N ILE A 5 1.73 41.46 -15.48
CA ILE A 5 1.19 40.40 -16.33
C ILE A 5 1.99 39.10 -16.15
N PHE A 6 3.33 39.19 -16.11
CA PHE A 6 4.19 38.03 -15.85
C PHE A 6 3.98 37.43 -14.45
N GLY A 7 3.84 38.28 -13.43
CA GLY A 7 3.55 37.83 -12.06
C GLY A 7 2.19 37.15 -11.94
N LEU A 8 1.16 37.68 -12.61
CA LEU A 8 -0.17 37.06 -12.64
C LEU A 8 -0.15 35.72 -13.38
N PHE A 9 0.61 35.60 -14.47
CA PHE A 9 0.75 34.35 -15.20
C PHE A 9 1.39 33.25 -14.34
N ILE A 10 2.46 33.57 -13.60
CA ILE A 10 3.12 32.61 -12.69
C ILE A 10 2.20 32.24 -11.51
N ALA A 11 1.40 33.19 -11.01
CA ALA A 11 0.46 32.93 -9.92
C ALA A 11 -0.70 32.00 -10.31
N VAL A 12 -1.11 32.01 -11.58
CA VAL A 12 -2.23 31.18 -12.08
C VAL A 12 -1.74 29.83 -12.63
N LEU A 13 -0.45 29.68 -12.94
CA LEU A 13 0.12 28.42 -13.45
C LEU A 13 -0.21 27.17 -12.60
N PRO A 14 -0.15 27.21 -11.25
CA PRO A 14 -0.49 26.05 -10.41
C PRO A 14 -1.96 25.63 -10.51
N ALA A 15 -2.87 26.54 -10.89
CA ALA A 15 -4.30 26.25 -11.04
C ALA A 15 -4.62 25.45 -12.33
N LEU A 16 -3.65 25.30 -13.24
CA LEU A 16 -3.75 24.46 -14.44
C LEU A 16 -3.25 23.03 -14.21
N GLY A 17 -2.97 22.65 -12.95
CA GLY A 17 -2.65 21.27 -12.59
C GLY A 17 -3.83 20.34 -12.88
N LEU A 18 -3.82 19.69 -14.04
CA LEU A 18 -4.69 18.56 -14.33
C LEU A 18 -4.30 17.45 -13.36
N ALA A 19 -5.22 17.06 -12.48
CA ALA A 19 -5.05 15.87 -11.65
C ALA A 19 -4.95 14.66 -12.58
N ALA A 20 -3.75 14.10 -12.74
CA ALA A 20 -3.52 12.83 -13.40
C ALA A 20 -3.99 11.68 -12.48
N GLY A 21 -5.28 11.63 -12.20
CA GLY A 21 -5.92 10.47 -11.60
C GLY A 21 -6.02 9.34 -12.62
N SER A 22 -6.10 8.09 -12.15
CA SER A 22 -6.42 6.96 -13.02
C SER A 22 -7.70 7.27 -13.79
N THR A 23 -7.68 7.10 -15.12
CA THR A 23 -8.88 7.26 -15.97
C THR A 23 -9.89 6.14 -15.75
N VAL A 24 -9.51 5.11 -15.00
CA VAL A 24 -10.36 3.98 -14.63
C VAL A 24 -11.15 4.33 -13.36
N PRO A 25 -12.49 4.25 -13.41
CA PRO A 25 -13.33 4.42 -12.23
C PRO A 25 -12.94 3.42 -11.14
N LEU A 26 -12.73 3.91 -9.94
CA LEU A 26 -12.50 3.06 -8.76
C LEU A 26 -13.85 2.56 -8.23
N ASP A 27 -13.86 1.32 -7.76
CA ASP A 27 -15.00 0.80 -7.02
C ASP A 27 -15.16 1.58 -5.71
N SER A 28 -16.41 1.89 -5.34
CA SER A 28 -16.71 2.50 -4.05
C SER A 28 -16.33 1.53 -2.92
N PHE A 29 -15.58 2.04 -1.96
CA PHE A 29 -15.17 1.33 -0.76
C PHE A 29 -15.06 2.33 0.39
N GLU A 30 -15.70 1.99 1.51
CA GLU A 30 -15.57 2.72 2.76
C GLU A 30 -15.01 1.76 3.80
N SER A 31 -13.90 2.14 4.43
CA SER A 31 -13.34 1.38 5.53
C SER A 31 -13.91 1.84 6.87
N ASP A 32 -14.02 0.91 7.82
CA ASP A 32 -14.28 1.21 9.22
C ASP A 32 -13.00 0.96 10.03
N HIS A 33 -12.34 2.04 10.45
CA HIS A 33 -11.12 1.98 11.27
C HIS A 33 -11.39 1.62 12.74
N SER A 34 -12.67 1.52 13.14
CA SER A 34 -13.07 1.09 14.48
C SER A 34 -13.40 -0.40 14.56
N ASP A 35 -13.66 -1.07 13.44
CA ASP A 35 -13.93 -2.51 13.39
C ASP A 35 -12.63 -3.32 13.60
N LYS A 36 -12.33 -3.59 14.88
CA LYS A 36 -11.16 -4.39 15.28
C LYS A 36 -11.16 -5.78 14.67
N VAL A 37 -12.31 -6.44 14.54
CA VAL A 37 -12.38 -7.80 13.98
C VAL A 37 -11.97 -7.78 12.50
N SER A 38 -12.44 -6.79 11.74
CA SER A 38 -12.03 -6.61 10.35
C SER A 38 -10.54 -6.30 10.22
N LEU A 39 -10.02 -5.40 11.06
CA LEU A 39 -8.61 -5.04 11.04
C LEU A 39 -7.68 -6.19 11.46
N GLN A 40 -8.07 -7.01 12.44
CA GLN A 40 -7.35 -8.21 12.84
C GLN A 40 -7.27 -9.23 11.70
N ARG A 41 -8.37 -9.43 10.95
CA ARG A 41 -8.36 -10.25 9.72
C ARG A 41 -7.41 -9.65 8.67
N GLY A 42 -7.41 -8.32 8.52
CA GLY A 42 -6.51 -7.59 7.64
C GLY A 42 -5.03 -7.82 7.99
N ALA A 43 -4.68 -7.75 9.27
CA ALA A 43 -3.32 -8.03 9.76
C ALA A 43 -2.91 -9.48 9.46
N ALA A 44 -3.80 -10.45 9.71
CA ALA A 44 -3.56 -11.85 9.37
C ALA A 44 -3.35 -12.04 7.86
N LEU A 45 -4.20 -11.45 7.02
CA LEU A 45 -4.05 -11.52 5.56
C LEU A 45 -2.75 -10.88 5.08
N PHE A 46 -2.40 -9.71 5.61
CA PHE A 46 -1.16 -9.03 5.28
C PHE A 46 0.06 -9.90 5.60
N THR A 47 0.15 -10.44 6.82
CA THR A 47 1.28 -11.28 7.22
C THR A 47 1.38 -12.55 6.38
N ASN A 48 0.25 -13.22 6.11
CA ASN A 48 0.27 -14.52 5.44
C ASN A 48 0.44 -14.44 3.91
N TYR A 49 -0.02 -13.36 3.26
CA TYR A 49 -0.04 -13.28 1.79
C TYR A 49 0.77 -12.12 1.22
N CYS A 50 0.85 -10.99 1.93
CA CYS A 50 1.48 -9.79 1.40
C CYS A 50 2.94 -9.66 1.86
N MET A 51 3.22 -9.98 3.13
CA MET A 51 4.50 -9.69 3.77
C MET A 51 5.69 -10.43 3.13
N GLY A 52 5.43 -11.52 2.42
CA GLY A 52 6.45 -12.23 1.64
C GLY A 52 7.12 -11.37 0.57
N CYS A 53 6.39 -10.40 0.00
CA CYS A 53 6.91 -9.48 -1.03
C CYS A 53 6.95 -8.03 -0.56
N HIS A 54 5.93 -7.59 0.18
CA HIS A 54 5.77 -6.22 0.65
C HIS A 54 6.20 -6.07 2.10
N SER A 55 6.78 -4.93 2.45
CA SER A 55 7.01 -4.55 3.84
C SER A 55 5.94 -3.58 4.34
N MET A 56 5.88 -3.42 5.66
CA MET A 56 5.40 -2.18 6.29
C MET A 56 6.56 -1.66 7.14
N GLU A 57 7.66 -1.29 6.47
CA GLU A 57 8.99 -1.14 7.09
C GLU A 57 9.08 0.02 8.09
N TYR A 58 8.08 0.91 8.11
CA TYR A 58 7.96 1.99 9.10
C TYR A 58 6.94 1.68 10.22
N ALA A 59 6.25 0.53 10.16
CA ALA A 59 5.39 0.03 11.22
C ALA A 59 6.14 -0.92 12.17
N ARG A 60 5.77 -0.93 13.45
CA ARG A 60 6.32 -1.82 14.47
C ARG A 60 5.28 -2.86 14.85
N TYR A 61 5.66 -4.14 14.97
CA TYR A 61 4.72 -5.22 15.29
C TYR A 61 3.90 -4.92 16.55
N LYS A 62 4.56 -4.49 17.64
CA LYS A 62 3.91 -4.14 18.90
C LYS A 62 2.84 -3.06 18.74
N ARG A 63 3.11 -2.06 17.90
CA ARG A 63 2.15 -0.97 17.67
C ARG A 63 0.90 -1.47 16.97
N VAL A 64 1.06 -2.36 15.99
CA VAL A 64 -0.07 -3.00 15.30
C VAL A 64 -0.85 -3.88 16.28
N ALA A 65 -0.18 -4.69 17.10
CA ALA A 65 -0.84 -5.51 18.11
C ALA A 65 -1.70 -4.67 19.06
N GLU A 66 -1.12 -3.61 19.63
CA GLU A 66 -1.80 -2.68 20.57
C GLU A 66 -2.97 -1.95 19.90
N ASP A 67 -2.76 -1.37 18.71
CA ASP A 67 -3.81 -0.65 17.98
C ASP A 67 -4.96 -1.58 17.57
N LEU A 68 -4.71 -2.88 17.40
CA LEU A 68 -5.71 -3.89 17.03
C LEU A 68 -6.25 -4.69 18.22
N GLU A 69 -5.85 -4.36 19.44
CA GLU A 69 -6.26 -5.05 20.68
C GLU A 69 -5.98 -6.56 20.64
N ILE A 70 -4.87 -6.96 20.00
CA ILE A 70 -4.38 -8.34 19.99
C ILE A 70 -3.36 -8.47 21.13
N PRO A 71 -3.52 -9.43 22.06
CA PRO A 71 -2.51 -9.71 23.07
C PRO A 71 -1.14 -9.99 22.45
N ASP A 72 -0.08 -9.36 22.97
CA ASP A 72 1.30 -9.46 22.46
C ASP A 72 1.71 -10.94 22.21
N GLU A 73 1.43 -11.83 23.16
CA GLU A 73 1.75 -13.27 23.06
C GLU A 73 1.07 -13.94 21.85
N LEU A 74 -0.22 -13.65 21.63
CA LEU A 74 -0.96 -14.20 20.49
C LEU A 74 -0.46 -13.60 19.17
N TYR A 75 -0.10 -12.32 19.17
CA TYR A 75 0.45 -11.66 17.99
C TYR A 75 1.80 -12.28 17.61
N GLU A 76 2.71 -12.46 18.57
CA GLU A 76 4.01 -13.09 18.35
C GLU A 76 3.86 -14.52 17.84
N GLU A 77 3.02 -15.33 18.49
CA GLU A 77 2.81 -16.73 18.14
C GLU A 77 2.23 -16.92 16.74
N ASN A 78 1.31 -16.05 16.33
CA ASN A 78 0.49 -16.27 15.13
C ASN A 78 0.82 -15.35 13.95
N LEU A 79 1.53 -14.23 14.17
CA LEU A 79 1.75 -13.21 13.15
C LEU A 79 3.23 -12.81 12.98
N ILE A 80 4.17 -13.44 13.71
CA ILE A 80 5.61 -13.23 13.53
C ILE A 80 6.32 -14.55 13.24
N PHE A 81 6.56 -14.84 11.96
CA PHE A 81 7.14 -16.13 11.52
C PHE A 81 8.66 -16.10 11.28
N THR A 82 9.29 -14.93 11.42
CA THR A 82 10.71 -14.71 11.02
C THR A 82 11.68 -14.71 12.20
N GLY A 83 11.19 -14.94 13.42
CA GLY A 83 11.98 -14.79 14.65
C GLY A 83 12.26 -13.34 15.04
N ALA A 84 11.63 -12.37 14.35
CA ALA A 84 11.67 -10.98 14.75
C ALA A 84 11.06 -10.80 16.15
N LYS A 85 11.50 -9.76 16.87
CA LYS A 85 10.90 -9.42 18.17
C LYS A 85 9.68 -8.53 17.96
N ILE A 86 8.70 -8.58 18.85
CA ILE A 86 7.51 -7.71 18.76
C ILE A 86 7.86 -6.21 18.75
N GLY A 87 8.98 -5.84 19.36
CA GLY A 87 9.48 -4.47 19.33
C GLY A 87 10.12 -4.04 18.01
N GLU A 88 10.25 -4.90 17.00
CA GLU A 88 10.94 -4.61 15.74
C GLU A 88 10.00 -4.10 14.65
N LEU A 89 10.61 -3.55 13.58
CA LEU A 89 9.88 -3.07 12.41
C LEU A 89 9.43 -4.23 11.52
N MET A 90 8.31 -4.06 10.82
CA MET A 90 7.69 -5.06 9.95
C MET A 90 8.39 -5.13 8.59
N LYS A 91 9.62 -5.63 8.59
CA LYS A 91 10.46 -5.83 7.41
C LYS A 91 10.34 -7.26 6.88
N ASN A 92 10.71 -7.44 5.62
CA ASN A 92 10.87 -8.75 5.00
C ASN A 92 12.30 -8.92 4.45
N SER A 93 12.57 -10.09 3.88
CA SER A 93 13.87 -10.43 3.30
C SER A 93 13.95 -10.17 1.78
N MET A 94 12.99 -9.45 1.20
CA MET A 94 12.92 -9.23 -0.23
C MET A 94 14.05 -8.30 -0.70
N ASN A 95 14.93 -8.80 -1.57
CA ASN A 95 16.00 -7.99 -2.16
C ASN A 95 15.43 -7.12 -3.29
N LYS A 96 15.59 -5.79 -3.20
CA LYS A 96 15.02 -4.85 -4.19
C LYS A 96 15.54 -5.06 -5.61
N SER A 97 16.80 -5.42 -5.79
CA SER A 97 17.37 -5.66 -7.13
C SER A 97 16.79 -6.92 -7.76
N MET A 98 16.78 -8.03 -7.01
CA MET A 98 16.23 -9.30 -7.50
C MET A 98 14.73 -9.18 -7.77
N ALA A 99 14.00 -8.46 -6.92
CA ALA A 99 12.58 -8.23 -7.11
C ALA A 99 12.30 -7.39 -8.36
N ALA A 100 13.13 -6.39 -8.67
CA ALA A 100 13.02 -5.65 -9.93
C ALA A 100 13.26 -6.53 -11.15
N ASP A 101 14.19 -7.48 -11.07
CA ASP A 101 14.44 -8.44 -12.15
C ASP A 101 13.25 -9.41 -12.34
N TRP A 102 12.58 -9.82 -11.26
CA TRP A 102 11.43 -10.73 -11.31
C TRP A 102 10.12 -10.07 -11.71
N PHE A 103 9.86 -8.86 -11.21
CA PHE A 103 8.55 -8.19 -11.32
C PHE A 103 8.59 -6.93 -12.20
N GLY A 104 9.75 -6.54 -12.71
CA GLY A 104 9.98 -5.29 -13.46
C GLY A 104 10.15 -4.05 -12.58
N ALA A 105 9.75 -4.13 -11.31
CA ALA A 105 10.01 -3.12 -10.28
C ALA A 105 9.98 -3.77 -8.89
N PRO A 106 10.70 -3.21 -7.89
CA PRO A 106 10.58 -3.69 -6.51
C PRO A 106 9.14 -3.51 -6.01
N PRO A 107 8.58 -4.49 -5.28
CA PRO A 107 7.31 -4.32 -4.59
C PRO A 107 7.36 -3.09 -3.67
N PRO A 108 6.34 -2.21 -3.70
CA PRO A 108 6.30 -1.04 -2.84
C PRO A 108 6.17 -1.41 -1.36
N ASP A 109 6.67 -0.53 -0.51
CA ASP A 109 6.35 -0.56 0.92
C ASP A 109 4.90 -0.14 1.13
N LEU A 110 4.15 -0.87 1.95
CA LEU A 110 2.72 -0.65 2.14
C LEU A 110 2.38 0.17 3.39
N THR A 111 3.37 0.70 4.13
CA THR A 111 3.11 1.41 5.40
C THR A 111 2.14 2.58 5.22
N LEU A 112 2.20 3.28 4.07
CA LEU A 112 1.40 4.47 3.79
C LEU A 112 0.69 4.40 2.43
N GLU A 113 0.56 3.22 1.81
CA GLU A 113 0.01 3.12 0.45
C GLU A 113 -1.44 3.62 0.38
N THR A 114 -2.25 3.35 1.41
CA THR A 114 -3.63 3.86 1.51
C THR A 114 -3.70 5.37 1.73
N ARG A 115 -2.67 5.99 2.32
CA ARG A 115 -2.55 7.46 2.42
C ARG A 115 -2.10 8.09 1.12
N LEU A 116 -1.24 7.40 0.36
CA LEU A 116 -0.72 7.88 -0.91
C LEU A 116 -1.78 7.82 -2.03
N ARG A 117 -2.51 6.71 -2.12
CA ARG A 117 -3.42 6.43 -3.24
C ARG A 117 -4.91 6.39 -2.87
N GLY A 118 -5.22 6.30 -1.58
CA GLY A 118 -6.58 6.09 -1.10
C GLY A 118 -6.95 4.61 -0.93
N GLU A 119 -7.88 4.33 -0.03
CA GLU A 119 -8.30 2.96 0.30
C GLU A 119 -9.11 2.32 -0.82
N ALA A 120 -9.97 3.10 -1.48
CA ALA A 120 -10.71 2.65 -2.67
C ALA A 120 -9.78 2.26 -3.81
N TRP A 121 -8.60 2.89 -3.91
CA TRP A 121 -7.59 2.49 -4.89
C TRP A 121 -7.03 1.10 -4.57
N VAL A 122 -6.63 0.84 -3.33
CA VAL A 122 -6.12 -0.50 -2.94
C VAL A 122 -7.19 -1.57 -3.13
N TYR A 123 -8.43 -1.29 -2.73
CA TYR A 123 -9.57 -2.19 -2.92
C TYR A 123 -9.79 -2.52 -4.40
N SER A 124 -9.81 -1.50 -5.26
CA SER A 124 -10.00 -1.66 -6.71
C SER A 124 -8.81 -2.38 -7.34
N TYR A 125 -7.58 -2.04 -6.93
CA TYR A 125 -6.36 -2.64 -7.46
C TYR A 125 -6.34 -4.15 -7.22
N LEU A 126 -6.66 -4.62 -6.02
CA LEU A 126 -6.71 -6.05 -5.70
C LEU A 126 -7.78 -6.82 -6.50
N ARG A 127 -8.86 -6.13 -6.92
CA ARG A 127 -9.94 -6.71 -7.73
C ARG A 127 -9.77 -6.50 -9.23
N GLY A 128 -8.83 -5.65 -9.63
CA GLY A 128 -8.63 -5.19 -11.01
C GLY A 128 -7.77 -6.10 -11.87
N PHE A 129 -7.29 -7.23 -11.35
CA PHE A 129 -6.46 -8.16 -12.10
C PHE A 129 -7.28 -9.01 -13.06
N TYR A 130 -6.82 -9.10 -14.32
CA TYR A 130 -7.41 -9.92 -15.36
C TYR A 130 -6.32 -10.64 -16.17
N LYS A 131 -6.71 -11.72 -16.85
CA LYS A 131 -5.81 -12.48 -17.72
C LYS A 131 -5.46 -11.67 -18.97
N ASP A 132 -4.16 -11.54 -19.24
CA ASP A 132 -3.63 -10.84 -20.41
C ASP A 132 -2.34 -11.54 -20.87
N GLU A 133 -2.45 -12.37 -21.91
CA GLU A 133 -1.34 -13.19 -22.42
C GLU A 133 -0.22 -12.36 -23.07
N SER A 134 -0.44 -11.06 -23.31
CA SER A 134 0.59 -10.16 -23.85
C SER A 134 1.61 -9.71 -22.78
N ARG A 135 1.32 -9.93 -21.50
CA ARG A 135 2.18 -9.53 -20.36
C ARG A 135 3.10 -10.66 -19.92
N PRO A 136 4.29 -10.37 -19.36
CA PRO A 136 5.24 -11.39 -18.92
C PRO A 136 4.67 -12.43 -17.94
N LEU A 137 3.75 -12.02 -17.06
CA LEU A 137 3.10 -12.90 -16.08
C LEU A 137 1.71 -13.39 -16.51
N CYS A 138 1.34 -13.17 -17.78
CA CYS A 138 0.00 -13.50 -18.32
C CYS A 138 -1.18 -12.82 -17.59
N VAL A 139 -0.91 -11.76 -16.82
CA VAL A 139 -1.90 -10.97 -16.07
C VAL A 139 -1.61 -9.49 -16.20
N ASN A 140 -2.67 -8.68 -16.12
CA ASN A 140 -2.60 -7.22 -16.13
C ASN A 140 -3.59 -6.65 -15.11
N ASN A 141 -3.49 -5.37 -14.79
CA ASN A 141 -4.38 -4.67 -13.88
C ASN A 141 -5.08 -3.51 -14.62
N VAL A 142 -6.38 -3.32 -14.37
CA VAL A 142 -7.14 -2.20 -14.98
C VAL A 142 -6.88 -0.86 -14.28
N VAL A 143 -6.39 -0.86 -13.04
CA VAL A 143 -6.17 0.33 -12.19
C VAL A 143 -4.77 0.89 -12.34
#